data_AF-A0A2U9PWL8-F1
#
_entry.id   AF-A0A2U9PWL8-F1
#
_cell.length_a   1.000
_cell.length_b   1.000
_cell.length_c   1.000
_cell.angle_alpha   90.00
_cell.angle_beta   90.00
_cell.angle_gamma   90.00
#
_symmetry.space_group_name_H-M   'P 1'
#
loop_
_entity.id
_entity.type
_entity.pdbx_description
1 polymer ?
#
loop_
_entity_poly.entity_id
_entity_poly.type
_entity_poly.pdbx_seq_one_letter_code
_entity_poly.pdbx_strand_id
1 'polypeptide(L)'
;MTPFRHEGALYTVAGYPGADWAANARAAGAGTLTRGRRSRQVKIVELNPHEAAPVLRSFAVKVPVGVGFAKRAGLVRDGTPDEFAALAGRLAVFRFEPAE
;
A
#
# COMPACT_ATOMS: atom_id res chain seq x y z
N MET A 1 4.02 6.93 -4.65
CA MET A 1 3.39 5.66 -4.22
C MET A 1 3.01 4.83 -5.45
N THR A 2 2.98 3.49 -5.35
CA THR A 2 2.67 2.60 -6.48
C THR A 2 1.39 1.81 -6.17
N PRO A 3 0.23 2.23 -6.71
CA PRO A 3 -1.00 1.46 -6.56
C PRO A 3 -0.96 0.13 -7.34
N PHE A 4 -1.56 -0.91 -6.80
CA PHE A 4 -1.68 -2.22 -7.45
C PHE A 4 -3.04 -2.87 -7.15
N ARG A 5 -3.47 -3.78 -8.03
CA ARG A 5 -4.75 -4.48 -7.89
C ARG A 5 -4.57 -5.84 -7.22
N HIS A 6 -5.45 -6.14 -6.28
CA HIS A 6 -5.57 -7.44 -5.62
C HIS A 6 -7.06 -7.71 -5.37
N GLU A 7 -7.54 -8.90 -5.75
CA GLU A 7 -8.94 -9.32 -5.54
C GLU A 7 -9.98 -8.26 -5.96
N GLY A 8 -9.81 -7.67 -7.14
CA GLY A 8 -10.73 -6.65 -7.69
C GLY A 8 -10.57 -5.23 -7.10
N ALA A 9 -10.01 -5.09 -5.91
CA ALA A 9 -9.77 -3.80 -5.25
C ALA A 9 -8.40 -3.19 -5.63
N LEU A 10 -8.25 -1.89 -5.34
CA LEU A 10 -7.02 -1.13 -5.58
C LEU A 10 -6.37 -0.77 -4.24
N TYR A 11 -5.10 -1.09 -4.09
CA TYR A 11 -4.35 -0.89 -2.86
C TYR A 11 -3.06 -0.11 -3.10
N THR A 12 -2.50 0.44 -2.04
CA THR A 12 -1.13 0.96 -2.01
C THR A 12 -0.50 0.66 -0.65
N VAL A 13 0.85 0.63 -0.62
CA VAL A 13 1.63 0.40 0.60
C VAL A 13 2.40 1.67 0.96
N ALA A 14 2.39 2.00 2.25
CA ALA A 14 3.14 3.08 2.87
C ALA A 14 3.91 2.57 4.10
N GLY A 15 4.66 3.46 4.76
CA GLY A 15 5.46 3.11 5.94
C GLY A 15 6.94 2.88 5.66
N TYR A 16 7.41 3.19 4.44
CA TYR A 16 8.84 3.41 4.21
C TYR A 16 9.28 4.72 4.89
N PRO A 17 10.53 4.83 5.35
CA PRO A 17 11.08 6.11 5.83
C PRO A 17 10.81 7.25 4.81
N GLY A 18 10.27 8.37 5.28
CA GLY A 18 9.89 9.52 4.43
C GLY A 18 8.51 9.45 3.77
N ALA A 19 7.64 8.50 4.15
CA ALA A 19 6.28 8.38 3.62
C ALA A 19 5.27 9.28 4.38
N ASP A 20 5.52 10.59 4.45
CA ASP A 20 4.72 11.56 5.24
C ASP A 20 3.25 11.63 4.80
N TRP A 21 2.97 11.32 3.54
CA TRP A 21 1.63 11.34 2.98
C TRP A 21 0.64 10.39 3.68
N ALA A 22 1.13 9.33 4.33
CA ALA A 22 0.27 8.35 4.99
C ALA A 22 -0.48 8.95 6.19
N ALA A 23 0.12 9.88 6.93
CA ALA A 23 -0.55 10.60 8.01
C ALA A 23 -1.68 11.48 7.46
N ASN A 24 -1.43 12.18 6.35
CA ASN A 24 -2.43 13.01 5.68
C ASN A 24 -3.59 12.16 5.13
N ALA A 25 -3.30 11.00 4.54
CA ALA A 25 -4.31 10.07 4.04
C ALA A 25 -5.24 9.57 5.16
N ARG A 26 -4.69 9.23 6.34
CA ARG A 26 -5.47 8.84 7.52
C ARG A 26 -6.36 9.98 8.02
N ALA A 27 -5.81 11.18 8.12
CA ALA A 27 -6.54 12.35 8.60
C ALA A 27 -7.67 12.76 7.64
N ALA A 28 -7.45 12.65 6.33
CA ALA A 28 -8.42 13.05 5.32
C ALA A 28 -9.51 11.99 5.08
N GLY A 29 -9.16 10.70 5.10
CA GLY A 29 -10.09 9.58 4.83
C GLY A 29 -10.63 9.50 3.40
N ALA A 30 -10.35 10.50 2.56
CA ALA A 30 -10.73 10.58 1.16
C ALA A 30 -9.73 11.44 0.38
N GLY A 31 -9.78 11.39 -0.95
CA GLY A 31 -8.98 12.27 -1.79
C GLY A 31 -9.16 12.02 -3.28
N THR A 32 -8.36 12.73 -4.07
CA THR A 32 -8.34 12.58 -5.53
C THR A 32 -7.21 11.65 -5.94
N LEU A 33 -7.55 10.53 -6.59
CA LEU A 33 -6.58 9.62 -7.19
C LEU A 33 -6.42 9.93 -8.68
N THR A 34 -5.22 10.38 -9.05
CA THR A 34 -4.85 10.68 -10.43
C THR A 34 -3.91 9.61 -11.01
N ARG A 35 -4.25 9.06 -12.17
CA ARG A 35 -3.39 8.16 -12.97
C ARG A 35 -3.36 8.63 -14.42
N GLY A 36 -2.22 9.17 -14.85
CA GLY A 36 -2.12 9.81 -16.17
C GLY A 36 -3.11 10.97 -16.28
N ARG A 37 -3.98 10.94 -17.29
CA ARG A 37 -5.00 11.97 -17.53
C ARG A 37 -6.33 11.73 -16.79
N ARG A 38 -6.46 10.65 -16.02
CA ARG A 38 -7.70 10.28 -15.35
C ARG A 38 -7.60 10.59 -13.86
N SER A 39 -8.59 11.31 -13.34
CA SER A 39 -8.73 11.62 -11.92
C SER A 39 -10.09 11.14 -11.44
N ARG A 40 -10.16 10.65 -10.19
CA ARG A 40 -11.41 10.26 -9.54
C ARG A 40 -11.34 10.53 -8.04
N GLN A 41 -12.48 10.85 -7.45
CA GLN A 41 -12.62 10.87 -5.99
C GLN A 41 -12.61 9.44 -5.46
N VAL A 42 -11.91 9.23 -4.33
CA VAL A 42 -11.82 7.94 -3.65
C VAL A 42 -11.97 8.11 -2.15
N LYS A 43 -12.59 7.13 -1.49
CA LYS A 43 -12.43 6.90 -0.05
C LYS A 43 -11.09 6.18 0.16
N ILE A 44 -10.36 6.56 1.21
CA ILE A 44 -9.05 6.00 1.56
C ILE A 44 -9.20 5.26 2.87
N VAL A 45 -9.16 3.93 2.82
CA VAL A 45 -9.38 3.06 3.97
C VAL A 45 -8.06 2.40 4.36
N GLU A 46 -7.56 2.67 5.56
CA GLU A 46 -6.42 1.91 6.10
C GLU A 46 -6.88 0.54 6.58
N LEU A 47 -6.18 -0.50 6.15
CA LEU A 47 -6.45 -1.87 6.58
C LEU A 47 -5.83 -2.13 7.95
N ASN A 48 -6.51 -2.94 8.76
CA ASN A 48 -5.89 -3.48 9.96
C ASN A 48 -4.82 -4.54 9.59
N PRO A 49 -3.93 -4.95 10.53
CA PRO A 49 -2.85 -5.89 10.22
C PRO A 49 -3.30 -7.24 9.66
N HIS A 50 -4.44 -7.77 10.13
CA HIS A 50 -4.97 -9.05 9.66
C HIS A 50 -5.41 -8.98 8.19
N GLU A 51 -6.08 -7.89 7.80
CA GLU A 51 -6.45 -7.61 6.41
C GLU A 51 -5.24 -7.25 5.53
N ALA A 52 -4.23 -6.58 6.10
CA ALA A 52 -3.05 -6.12 5.39
C ALA A 52 -2.11 -7.27 4.98
N ALA A 53 -1.97 -8.31 5.80
CA ALA A 53 -1.05 -9.42 5.56
C ALA A 53 -1.22 -10.11 4.19
N PRO A 54 -2.42 -10.55 3.76
CA PRO A 54 -2.61 -11.14 2.44
C PRO A 54 -2.34 -10.14 1.30
N VAL A 55 -2.65 -8.86 1.49
CA VAL A 55 -2.37 -7.81 0.51
C VAL A 55 -0.86 -7.57 0.36
N LEU A 56 -0.11 -7.59 1.46
CA LEU A 56 1.35 -7.48 1.47
C LEU A 56 2.03 -8.70 0.81
N ARG A 57 1.50 -9.92 1.00
CA ARG A 57 1.95 -11.09 0.21
C ARG A 57 1.82 -10.82 -1.29
N SER A 58 0.68 -10.26 -1.70
CA SER A 58 0.45 -9.93 -3.11
C SER A 58 1.34 -8.78 -3.60
N PHE A 59 1.66 -7.81 -2.75
CA PHE A 59 2.57 -6.72 -3.06
C PHE A 59 3.97 -7.23 -3.43
N ALA A 60 4.50 -8.20 -2.66
CA ALA A 60 5.81 -8.81 -2.91
C ALA A 60 5.94 -9.40 -4.32
N VAL A 61 4.83 -9.93 -4.86
CA VAL A 61 4.79 -10.53 -6.21
C VAL A 61 4.53 -9.48 -7.29
N LYS A 62 3.60 -8.53 -7.03
CA LYS A 62 3.07 -7.63 -8.06
C LYS A 62 3.81 -6.31 -8.20
N VAL A 63 4.62 -5.92 -7.21
CA VAL A 63 5.25 -4.60 -7.18
C VAL A 63 6.79 -4.72 -7.00
N PRO A 64 7.53 -5.17 -8.04
CA PRO A 64 8.99 -5.40 -7.93
C PRO A 64 9.77 -4.17 -7.49
N VAL A 65 9.36 -2.97 -7.93
CA VAL A 65 9.97 -1.70 -7.51
C VAL A 65 9.87 -1.50 -5.99
N GLY A 66 8.73 -1.86 -5.40
CA GLY A 66 8.48 -1.78 -3.96
C GLY A 66 9.34 -2.76 -3.16
N VAL A 67 9.49 -3.99 -3.67
CA VAL A 67 10.41 -4.99 -3.12
C VAL A 67 11.85 -4.46 -3.09
N GLY A 68 12.31 -3.85 -4.19
CA GLY A 68 13.63 -3.23 -4.25
C GLY A 68 13.83 -2.12 -3.20
N PHE A 69 12.81 -1.29 -2.97
CA PHE A 69 12.86 -0.27 -1.90
C PHE A 69 12.92 -0.90 -0.51
N ALA A 70 12.10 -1.92 -0.23
CA ALA A 70 12.09 -2.62 1.05
C ALA A 70 13.45 -3.25 1.38
N LYS A 71 14.10 -3.87 0.38
CA LYS A 71 15.46 -4.42 0.53
C LYS A 71 16.48 -3.33 0.87
N ARG A 72 16.50 -2.23 0.12
CA ARG A 72 17.42 -1.10 0.38
C ARG A 72 17.19 -0.43 1.73
N ALA A 73 15.95 -0.42 2.20
CA ALA A 73 15.58 0.11 3.51
C ALA A 73 15.82 -0.89 4.67
N GLY A 74 16.32 -2.10 4.39
CA GLY A 74 16.56 -3.13 5.40
C GLY A 74 15.28 -3.70 6.04
N LEU A 75 14.13 -3.56 5.39
CA LEU A 75 12.84 -4.04 5.89
C LEU A 75 12.63 -5.54 5.63
N VAL A 76 13.22 -6.05 4.55
CA VAL A 76 13.18 -7.45 4.11
C VAL A 76 14.54 -7.83 3.54
N ARG A 77 14.90 -9.11 3.57
CA ARG A 77 16.15 -9.60 2.98
C ARG A 77 15.92 -10.10 1.56
N ASP A 78 15.01 -11.05 1.42
CA ASP A 78 14.80 -11.79 0.18
C ASP A 78 13.62 -11.24 -0.64
N GLY A 79 12.74 -10.47 -0.01
CA GLY A 79 11.54 -9.88 -0.60
C GLY A 79 10.42 -10.88 -0.78
N THR A 80 10.36 -11.93 0.05
CA THR A 80 9.36 -13.00 -0.10
C THR A 80 7.97 -12.53 0.34
N PRO A 81 6.90 -13.19 -0.14
CA PRO A 81 5.54 -12.91 0.34
C PRO A 81 5.41 -13.03 1.87
N ASP A 82 6.08 -14.00 2.50
CA ASP A 82 6.03 -14.20 3.95
C ASP A 82 6.75 -13.09 4.71
N GLU A 83 7.92 -12.63 4.24
CA GLU A 83 8.60 -11.47 4.83
C GLU A 83 7.72 -10.21 4.77
N PHE A 84 7.02 -10.00 3.65
CA PHE A 84 6.09 -8.88 3.53
C PHE A 84 4.84 -9.02 4.40
N ALA A 85 4.26 -10.21 4.51
CA ALA A 85 3.15 -10.46 5.44
C ALA A 85 3.53 -10.15 6.89
N ALA A 86 4.74 -10.51 7.31
CA ALA A 86 5.24 -10.25 8.65
C ALA A 86 5.41 -8.74 8.95
N LEU A 87 5.41 -7.88 7.94
CA LEU A 87 5.43 -6.43 8.10
C LEU A 87 4.04 -5.81 8.28
N ALA A 88 2.97 -6.61 8.34
CA ALA A 88 1.64 -6.11 8.65
C ALA A 88 1.63 -5.38 10.01
N GLY A 89 0.99 -4.20 10.06
CA GLY A 89 1.01 -3.32 11.23
C GLY A 89 2.26 -2.44 11.35
N ARG A 90 3.34 -2.74 10.61
CA ARG A 90 4.49 -1.85 10.45
C ARG A 90 4.43 -1.08 9.13
N LEU A 91 4.08 -1.77 8.04
CA LEU A 91 3.73 -1.15 6.77
C LEU A 91 2.22 -0.91 6.73
N ALA A 92 1.85 0.34 6.46
CA ALA A 92 0.46 0.72 6.31
C ALA A 92 -0.03 0.32 4.92
N VAL A 93 -1.22 -0.27 4.85
CA VAL A 93 -1.86 -0.65 3.60
C VAL A 93 -3.15 0.13 3.48
N PHE A 94 -3.31 0.85 2.38
CA PHE A 94 -4.52 1.61 2.10
C PHE A 94 -5.27 0.99 0.92
N ARG A 95 -6.58 0.80 1.09
CA ARG A 95 -7.54 0.47 0.03
C ARG A 95 -8.16 1.76 -0.50
N PHE A 96 -8.27 1.86 -1.82
CA PHE A 96 -8.98 2.94 -2.50
C PHE A 96 -10.32 2.46 -3.02
N GLU A 97 -11.38 3.01 -2.48
CA GLU A 97 -12.76 2.73 -2.88
C GLU A 97 -13.30 3.91 -3.69
N PRO A 98 -14.17 3.71 -4.69
CA PRO A 98 -14.84 4.82 -5.36
C PRO A 98 -15.56 5.72 -4.33
N ALA A 99 -15.43 7.04 -4.47
CA ALA A 99 -16.36 7.94 -3.79
C ALA A 99 -17.71 7.85 -4.50
N GLU A 100 -18.79 7.75 -3.72
CA GLU A 100 -20.16 7.86 -4.22
C GLU A 100 -20.46 9.29 -4.72
#